data_AF-A0A1V6U3G6-F1
#
_entry.id   AF-A0A1V6U3G6-F1
#
_cell.length_a   1.000
_cell.length_b   1.000
_cell.length_c   1.000
_cell.angle_alpha   90.00
_cell.angle_beta   90.00
_cell.angle_gamma   90.00
#
_symmetry.space_group_name_H-M   'P 1'
#
loop_
_entity.id
_entity.type
_entity.pdbx_description
1 polymer ?
#
loop_
_entity_poly.entity_id
_entity_poly.type
_entity_poly.pdbx_seq_one_letter_code
_entity_poly.pdbx_strand_id
1 'polypeptide(L)' 'RINTLLSDANLPPSWWTELVDTVVYLKLRAPASILQKKTPYEIIYGKPPSLLHLRRIGSRAW' A
#
# COMPACT_ATOMS: atom_id res chain seq x y z
N ARG A 1 -4.27 -11.19 -2.35
CA ARG A 1 -3.52 -12.19 -1.53
C ARG A 1 -2.91 -11.44 -0.34
N ILE A 2 -3.56 -11.45 0.82
CA ILE A 2 -3.05 -10.81 2.06
C ILE A 2 -2.22 -11.82 2.86
N ASN A 3 -2.66 -13.09 2.88
CA ASN A 3 -1.93 -14.18 3.54
C ASN A 3 -0.49 -14.33 3.05
N THR A 4 -0.23 -14.10 1.76
CA THR A 4 1.14 -14.15 1.23
C THR A 4 2.00 -12.99 1.75
N LEU A 5 1.43 -11.81 1.97
CA LEU A 5 2.15 -10.65 2.53
C LEU A 5 2.44 -10.84 4.02
N LEU A 6 1.51 -11.46 4.76
CA LEU A 6 1.72 -11.87 6.15
C LEU A 6 2.89 -12.84 6.28
N SER A 7 2.90 -13.90 5.45
CA SER A 7 3.97 -14.89 5.44
C SER A 7 5.31 -14.30 4.99
N ASP A 8 5.32 -13.41 3.99
CA ASP A 8 6.54 -12.75 3.49
C ASP A 8 7.14 -11.80 4.54
N ALA A 9 6.30 -11.08 5.28
CA ALA A 9 6.73 -10.16 6.32
C ALA A 9 6.99 -10.82 7.69
N ASN A 10 6.79 -12.14 7.82
CA ASN A 10 6.84 -12.87 9.09
C ASN A 10 5.99 -12.20 10.19
N LEU A 11 4.81 -11.68 9.83
CA LEU A 11 3.91 -11.01 10.76
C LEU A 11 2.87 -12.01 11.31
N PRO A 12 2.49 -11.90 12.60
CA PRO A 12 1.42 -12.72 13.15
C PRO A 12 0.07 -12.36 12.51
N PRO A 13 -0.87 -13.31 12.42
CA PRO A 13 -2.15 -13.12 11.73
C PRO A 13 -3.02 -12.04 12.36
N SER A 14 -2.76 -11.61 13.60
CA SER A 14 -3.46 -10.48 14.23
C SER A 14 -3.27 -9.15 13.49
N TRP A 15 -2.19 -9.00 12.71
CA TRP A 15 -1.86 -7.76 11.98
C TRP A 15 -2.48 -7.68 10.58
N TRP A 16 -3.36 -8.63 10.24
CA TRP A 16 -3.97 -8.71 8.92
C TRP A 16 -4.82 -7.47 8.58
N THR A 17 -5.45 -6.84 9.57
CA THR A 17 -6.28 -5.63 9.42
C THR A 17 -5.46 -4.43 8.96
N GLU A 18 -4.31 -4.20 9.57
CA GLU A 18 -3.35 -3.15 9.25
C GLU A 18 -2.74 -3.39 7.86
N LEU A 19 -2.49 -4.66 7.54
CA LEU A 19 -2.03 -5.09 6.22
C LEU A 19 -3.08 -4.84 5.12
N VAL A 20 -4.36 -5.08 5.41
CA VAL A 20 -5.46 -4.80 4.48
C VAL A 20 -5.51 -3.31 4.18
N ASP A 21 -5.48 -2.47 5.22
CA ASP A 21 -5.54 -1.01 5.06
C ASP A 21 -4.36 -0.48 4.26
N THR A 22 -3.13 -0.93 4.56
CA THR A 22 -1.94 -0.58 3.78
C THR A 22 -2.02 -1.05 2.32
N VAL A 23 -2.58 -2.23 2.04
CA VAL A 23 -2.78 -2.68 0.65
C VAL A 23 -3.77 -1.79 -0.10
N VAL A 24 -4.87 -1.40 0.54
CA VAL A 24 -5.87 -0.48 -0.05
C VAL A 24 -5.24 0.88 -0.30
N TYR A 25 -4.49 1.39 0.68
CA TYR A 25 -3.74 2.64 0.58
C TYR A 25 -2.74 2.63 -0.59
N LEU A 26 -1.97 1.55 -0.73
CA LEU A 26 -1.04 1.38 -1.84
C LEU A 26 -1.77 1.29 -3.17
N LYS A 27 -2.91 0.61 -3.25
CA LYS A 27 -3.72 0.55 -4.48
C LYS A 27 -4.20 1.92 -4.94
N LEU A 28 -4.57 2.81 -4.02
CA LEU A 28 -4.96 4.18 -4.36
C LEU A 28 -3.81 5.01 -4.92
N ARG A 29 -2.57 4.67 -4.58
CA ARG A 29 -1.35 5.38 -5.00
C ARG A 29 -0.53 4.66 -6.05
N ALA A 30 -0.90 3.43 -6.39
CA ALA A 30 -0.28 2.67 -7.45
C ALA A 30 -0.86 3.14 -8.80
N PRO A 31 -0.02 3.34 -9.82
CA PRO A 31 -0.50 3.67 -11.15
C PRO A 31 -1.28 2.47 -11.70
N ALA A 32 -2.53 2.69 -12.07
CA ALA A 32 -3.31 1.67 -12.74
C ALA A 32 -3.10 1.79 -14.25
N SER A 33 -2.85 0.65 -14.92
CA SER A 33 -2.66 0.63 -16.39
C SER A 33 -3.88 1.23 -17.13
N ILE A 34 -5.07 1.03 -16.55
CA ILE A 34 -6.35 1.55 -17.02
C ILE A 34 -6.42 3.09 -16.96
N LEU A 35 -5.66 3.72 -16.05
CA LEU A 35 -5.70 5.16 -15.79
C LEU A 35 -4.61 5.93 -16.54
N GLN A 36 -4.08 5.38 -17.65
CA GLN A 36 -3.05 6.04 -18.48
C GLN A 36 -1.84 6.54 -17.65
N LYS A 37 -1.31 5.67 -16.77
CA LYS A 37 -0.22 5.97 -15.83
C LYS A 37 -0.55 6.97 -14.71
N LYS A 38 -1.80 7.41 -14.56
CA LYS A 38 -2.24 8.19 -13.40
C LYS A 38 -2.64 7.28 -12.24
N THR A 39 -2.45 7.76 -11.03
CA THR A 39 -2.90 7.09 -9.81
C THR A 39 -4.33 7.53 -9.48
N PRO A 40 -5.17 6.66 -8.89
CA PRO A 40 -6.48 7.08 -8.38
C PRO A 40 -6.40 8.29 -7.44
N TYR A 41 -5.35 8.35 -6.63
CA TYR A 41 -5.06 9.48 -5.75
C TYR A 41 -4.86 10.80 -6.52
N GLU A 42 -4.12 10.79 -7.63
CA GLU A 42 -3.95 11.98 -8.49
C GLU A 42 -5.27 12.45 -9.11
N ILE A 43 -6.17 11.53 -9.45
CA ILE A 43 -7.46 11.88 -10.05
C ILE A 43 -8.37 12.53 -9.01
N ILE A 44 -8.37 12.01 -7.79
CA ILE A 44 -9.23 12.52 -6.71
C ILE A 44 -8.69 13.84 -6.15
N TYR A 45 -7.38 13.94 -5.93
CA TYR A 45 -6.76 15.07 -5.24
C TYR A 45 -6.03 16.06 -6.15
N GLY A 46 -5.94 15.77 -7.46
CA GLY A 46 -5.27 16.64 -8.44
C GLY A 46 -3.75 16.76 -8.26
N LYS A 47 -3.14 15.97 -7.35
CA LYS A 47 -1.71 16.03 -7.03
C LYS A 47 -1.09 14.63 -6.91
N PRO A 48 0.20 14.47 -7.28
CA PRO A 48 0.90 13.20 -7.12
C PRO A 48 1.02 12.79 -5.65
N PRO A 49 0.85 11.51 -5.32
CA PRO A 49 1.06 11.04 -3.95
C PRO A 49 2.55 11.10 -3.60
N SER A 50 2.88 11.66 -2.43
CA SER A 50 4.22 11.48 -1.87
C SER A 50 4.39 10.04 -1.37
N LEU A 51 5.45 9.37 -1.82
CA LEU A 51 5.80 7.99 -1.44
C LEU A 51 7.02 7.91 -0.50
N LEU A 52 7.59 9.06 -0.12
CA LEU A 52 8.80 9.14 0.71
C LEU A 52 8.63 8.52 2.11
N HIS A 53 7.39 8.44 2.61
CA HIS A 53 7.07 7.88 3.92
C HIS A 53 6.85 6.36 3.88
N LEU A 54 6.80 5.74 2.70
CA LEU A 54 6.57 4.30 2.59
C LEU A 54 7.78 3.52 3.08
N ARG A 55 7.53 2.48 3.88
CA ARG A 55 8.52 1.49 4.28
C ARG A 55 8.07 0.09 3.91
N ARG A 56 9.02 -0.84 3.82
CA ARG A 56 8.73 -2.25 3.59
C ARG A 56 7.85 -2.77 4.73
N ILE A 57 6.81 -3.54 4.40
CA ILE A 57 5.96 -4.23 5.38
C ILE A 57 6.84 -5.09 6.31
N GLY A 58 6.64 -5.01 7.62
CA GLY A 58 7.46 -5.71 8.63
C GLY A 58 8.76 -4.97 9.01
N SER A 59 8.99 -3.74 8.53
CA SER A 59 10.09 -2.91 9.02
C SER A 59 9.91 -2.52 10.49
N ARG A 60 11.01 -2.41 11.24
CA ARG A 60 10.98 -1.88 12.60
C ARG A 60 10.44 -0.45 12.58
N ALA A 61 9.39 -0.20 13.34
CA ALA A 61 9.01 1.17 13.72
C ALA A 61 10.08 1.67 14.69
N TRP A 62 10.62 2.86 14.41
CA TRP A 62 11.56 3.56 15.28
C TRP A 62 10.82 4.70 15.96
#